data_AF-A0A7V3SYM8-F1
#
_entry.id   AF-A0A7V3SYM8-F1
#
_cell.length_a   1.000
_cell.length_b   1.000
_cell.length_c   1.000
_cell.angle_alpha   90.00
_cell.angle_beta   90.00
_cell.angle_gamma   90.00
#
_symmetry.space_group_name_H-M   'P 1'
#
loop_
_entity.id
_entity.type
_entity.pdbx_description
1 polymer ?
#
loop_
_entity_poly.entity_id
_entity_poly.type
_entity_poly.pdbx_seq_one_letter_code
_entity_poly.pdbx_strand_id
1 'polypeptide(L)'
;MVAILISGVKFISTKLKMPLPRRNYIRREELFDKLDNIMDYKLTLVKGAAGSGKTTLLTSLVKDKALGYCRWISLDDDNNNMYSFWYYVTEAVKDYLGDARENIQALFNTILEKDDIERLLVVLINQLNTDAEILIVLDDFHCISDPYLIETIEYFI
;
A
#
# COMPACT_ATOMS: atom_id res chain seq x y z
N MET A 1 6.78 2.79 32.19
CA MET A 1 6.65 1.67 31.23
C MET A 1 5.26 1.10 31.41
N VAL A 2 4.26 1.70 30.74
CA VAL A 2 2.88 1.25 30.80
C VAL A 2 2.66 0.40 29.56
N ALA A 3 2.54 -0.91 29.75
CA ALA A 3 2.06 -1.80 28.72
C ALA A 3 0.56 -1.52 28.54
N ILE A 4 0.23 -0.71 27.53
CA ILE A 4 -1.14 -0.60 27.03
C ILE A 4 -1.38 -1.89 26.23
N LEU A 5 -2.44 -2.61 26.58
CA LEU A 5 -2.92 -3.78 25.85
C LEU A 5 -3.20 -3.37 24.40
N ILE A 6 -2.31 -3.75 23.47
CA ILE A 6 -2.52 -3.62 22.03
C ILE A 6 -3.56 -4.68 21.65
N SER A 7 -4.84 -4.32 21.57
CA SER A 7 -5.81 -5.04 20.73
C SER A 7 -5.60 -4.66 19.25
N GLY A 8 -4.34 -4.53 18.85
CA GLY A 8 -3.91 -3.86 17.64
C GLY A 8 -3.47 -4.85 16.60
N VAL A 9 -3.69 -4.44 15.35
CA VAL A 9 -3.31 -5.14 14.13
C VAL A 9 -1.94 -5.80 14.30
N LYS A 10 -1.86 -7.09 13.97
CA LYS A 10 -0.59 -7.83 13.90
C LYS A 10 0.28 -7.19 12.82
N PHE A 11 1.15 -6.28 13.23
CA PHE A 11 1.99 -5.52 12.32
C PHE A 11 3.37 -6.16 12.16
N ILE A 12 3.76 -6.32 10.90
CA ILE A 12 5.03 -6.88 10.46
C ILE A 12 5.66 -5.88 9.50
N SER A 13 6.61 -5.11 10.00
CA SER A 13 7.24 -4.01 9.24
C SER A 13 7.95 -4.46 7.97
N THR A 14 8.37 -5.73 7.87
CA THR A 14 8.99 -6.26 6.64
C THR A 14 8.03 -6.34 5.48
N LYS A 15 6.71 -6.43 5.70
CA LYS A 15 5.71 -6.35 4.62
C LYS A 15 5.69 -4.97 3.96
N LEU A 16 6.15 -3.92 4.64
CA LEU A 16 6.30 -2.57 4.08
C LEU A 16 7.63 -2.33 3.35
N LYS A 17 8.51 -3.33 3.30
CA LYS A 17 9.79 -3.23 2.60
C LYS A 17 9.66 -3.79 1.20
N MET A 18 10.01 -2.99 0.20
CA MET A 18 10.14 -3.47 -1.17
C MET A 18 11.15 -4.63 -1.21
N PRO A 19 10.79 -5.78 -1.82
CA PRO A 19 11.73 -6.88 -2.03
C PRO A 19 12.95 -6.41 -2.84
N LEU A 20 14.14 -6.87 -2.46
CA LEU A 20 15.36 -6.50 -3.19
C LEU A 20 15.35 -7.17 -4.58
N PRO A 21 15.43 -6.39 -5.68
CA PRO A 21 15.57 -6.97 -7.00
C PRO A 21 16.90 -7.74 -7.07
N ARG A 22 16.88 -8.93 -7.69
CA ARG A 22 18.08 -9.75 -7.89
C ARG A 22 19.14 -8.95 -8.66
N ARG A 23 20.42 -9.09 -8.32
CA ARG A 23 21.51 -8.35 -8.98
C ARG A 23 21.54 -8.50 -10.51
N ASN A 24 21.20 -9.69 -11.01
CA ASN A 24 21.24 -10.04 -12.43
C ASN A 24 19.83 -10.32 -12.97
N TYR A 25 18.89 -9.39 -12.79
CA TYR A 25 17.58 -9.52 -13.44
C TYR A 25 17.70 -9.19 -14.94
N ILE A 26 16.91 -9.88 -15.77
CA ILE A 26 16.81 -9.55 -17.20
C ILE A 26 15.80 -8.42 -17.34
N ARG A 27 16.26 -7.26 -17.83
CA ARG A 27 15.38 -6.12 -18.14
C ARG A 27 14.48 -6.50 -19.30
N ARG A 28 13.16 -6.38 -19.10
CA ARG A 28 12.13 -6.65 -20.12
C ARG A 28 11.68 -5.30 -20.69
N GLU A 29 12.41 -4.78 -21.68
CA GLU A 29 12.22 -3.41 -22.19
C GLU A 29 10.77 -3.11 -22.57
N GLU A 30 10.12 -3.98 -23.34
CA GLU A 30 8.71 -3.78 -23.72
C GLU A 30 7.73 -3.64 -22.53
N LEU A 31 8.03 -4.27 -21.38
CA LEU A 31 7.21 -4.13 -20.18
C LEU A 31 7.55 -2.88 -19.38
N PHE A 32 8.81 -2.43 -19.43
CA PHE A 32 9.23 -1.16 -18.85
C PHE A 32 8.57 0.00 -19.59
N ASP A 33 8.60 -0.03 -20.92
CA ASP A 33 8.01 1.02 -21.76
C ASP A 33 6.50 1.16 -21.51
N LYS A 34 5.80 0.04 -21.27
CA LYS A 34 4.37 0.05 -20.89
C LYS A 34 4.10 0.68 -19.52
N LEU A 35 5.09 0.64 -18.63
CA LEU A 35 5.01 1.23 -17.29
C LEU A 35 5.70 2.60 -17.25
N ASP A 36 6.09 3.17 -18.40
CA ASP A 36 6.84 4.41 -18.36
C ASP A 36 6.02 5.57 -17.79
N ASN A 37 4.75 5.57 -18.15
CA ASN A 37 3.75 6.56 -17.74
C ASN A 37 2.92 6.08 -16.54
N ILE A 38 3.47 5.22 -15.67
CA ILE A 38 2.72 4.66 -14.53
C ILE A 38 2.10 5.74 -13.63
N MET A 39 2.74 6.91 -13.54
CA MET A 39 2.26 8.05 -12.75
C MET A 39 1.11 8.82 -13.41
N ASP A 40 0.86 8.62 -14.71
CA ASP A 40 -0.25 9.27 -15.41
C ASP A 40 -1.60 8.59 -15.12
N TYR A 41 -1.58 7.41 -14.47
CA TYR A 41 -2.75 6.62 -14.14
C TYR A 41 -2.96 6.57 -12.63
N LYS A 42 -4.21 6.79 -12.20
CA LYS A 42 -4.61 6.59 -10.79
C LYS A 42 -4.43 5.15 -10.30
N LEU A 43 -4.60 4.17 -11.19
CA LEU A 43 -4.48 2.75 -10.90
C LEU A 43 -3.86 2.00 -12.09
N THR A 44 -2.81 1.23 -11.81
CA THR A 44 -2.19 0.32 -12.79
C THR A 44 -2.25 -1.12 -12.30
N LEU A 45 -2.92 -1.99 -13.04
CA LEU A 45 -3.02 -3.42 -12.71
C LEU A 45 -1.98 -4.25 -13.45
N VAL A 46 -1.06 -4.87 -12.70
CA VAL A 46 -0.08 -5.82 -13.25
C VAL A 46 -0.51 -7.26 -12.98
N LYS A 47 -1.05 -7.93 -14.01
CA LYS A 47 -1.54 -9.31 -13.91
C LYS A 47 -0.63 -10.30 -14.64
N GLY A 48 -0.52 -11.50 -14.10
CA GLY A 48 0.25 -12.61 -14.67
C GLY A 48 0.29 -13.81 -13.74
N ALA A 49 0.61 -14.99 -14.28
CA ALA A 49 0.70 -16.23 -13.51
C ALA A 49 1.71 -16.14 -12.35
N ALA A 50 1.61 -17.05 -11.38
CA ALA A 50 2.65 -17.22 -10.38
C ALA A 50 4.01 -17.44 -11.06
N GLY A 51 5.06 -16.80 -10.55
CA GLY A 51 6.40 -16.89 -11.15
C GLY A 51 6.61 -16.14 -12.47
N SER A 52 5.62 -15.40 -13.00
CA SER A 52 5.80 -14.62 -14.25
C SER A 52 6.77 -13.44 -14.12
N GLY A 53 7.14 -13.08 -12.88
CA GLY A 53 8.07 -12.00 -12.56
C GLY A 53 7.42 -10.64 -12.31
N LYS A 54 6.14 -10.59 -11.90
CA LYS A 54 5.43 -9.32 -11.57
C LYS A 54 6.18 -8.48 -10.53
N THR A 55 6.47 -9.06 -9.37
CA THR A 55 7.27 -8.41 -8.31
C THR A 55 8.64 -8.00 -8.84
N THR A 56 9.31 -8.86 -9.61
CA THR A 56 10.61 -8.52 -10.22
C THR A 56 10.52 -7.31 -11.15
N LEU A 57 9.51 -7.27 -12.04
CA LEU A 57 9.28 -6.14 -12.94
C LEU A 57 9.11 -4.82 -12.16
N LEU A 58 8.24 -4.81 -11.13
CA LEU A 58 7.97 -3.61 -10.34
C LEU A 58 9.18 -3.18 -9.50
N THR A 59 9.84 -4.11 -8.80
CA THR A 59 11.04 -3.81 -8.01
C THR A 59 12.19 -3.27 -8.87
N SER A 60 12.36 -3.82 -10.08
CA SER A 60 13.36 -3.33 -11.04
C SER A 60 13.00 -1.95 -11.59
N LEU A 61 11.73 -1.70 -11.94
CA LEU A 61 11.26 -0.39 -12.39
C LEU A 61 11.50 0.69 -11.33
N VAL A 62 11.09 0.44 -10.08
CA VAL A 62 11.27 1.35 -8.95
C VAL A 62 12.74 1.67 -8.73
N LYS A 63 13.61 0.65 -8.80
CA LYS A 63 15.06 0.82 -8.65
C LYS A 63 15.67 1.60 -9.81
N ASP A 64 15.35 1.25 -11.05
CA ASP A 64 15.94 1.86 -12.25
C ASP A 64 15.54 3.33 -12.40
N LYS A 65 14.27 3.66 -12.10
CA LYS A 65 13.77 5.04 -12.12
C LYS A 65 14.03 5.81 -10.82
N ALA A 66 14.68 5.18 -9.83
CA ALA A 66 14.95 5.76 -8.52
C ALA A 66 13.71 6.39 -7.85
N LEU A 67 12.58 5.67 -7.89
CA LEU A 67 11.29 6.14 -7.36
C LEU A 67 11.28 6.12 -5.82
N GLY A 68 11.95 7.09 -5.19
CA GLY A 68 12.05 7.20 -3.72
C GLY A 68 10.70 7.45 -3.00
N TYR A 69 9.68 7.82 -3.76
CA TYR A 69 8.30 7.96 -3.30
C TYR A 69 7.47 6.67 -3.39
N CYS A 70 8.06 5.57 -3.84
CA CYS A 70 7.39 4.26 -3.84
C CYS A 70 7.17 3.77 -2.40
N ARG A 71 5.93 3.42 -2.07
CA ARG A 71 5.50 2.81 -0.81
C ARG A 71 4.99 1.41 -1.11
N TRP A 72 5.70 0.41 -0.60
CA TRP A 72 5.43 -1.00 -0.90
C TRP A 72 4.62 -1.63 0.22
N ILE A 73 3.64 -2.46 -0.12
CA ILE A 73 2.86 -3.27 0.81
C ILE A 73 2.77 -4.68 0.23
N SER A 74 3.36 -5.65 0.92
CA SER A 74 3.21 -7.07 0.59
C SER A 74 1.99 -7.61 1.32
N LEU A 75 0.98 -8.03 0.57
CA LEU A 75 -0.28 -8.52 1.11
C LEU A 75 -0.25 -10.04 1.25
N ASP A 76 -1.02 -10.53 2.22
CA ASP A 76 -1.39 -11.94 2.34
C ASP A 76 -2.81 -12.03 2.93
N ASP A 77 -3.26 -13.23 3.27
CA ASP A 77 -4.60 -13.47 3.81
C ASP A 77 -4.85 -12.73 5.14
N ASP A 78 -3.82 -12.43 5.95
CA ASP A 78 -3.96 -11.63 7.20
C ASP A 78 -4.37 -10.18 6.89
N ASN A 79 -4.18 -9.73 5.64
CA ASN A 79 -4.57 -8.40 5.17
C ASN A 79 -5.95 -8.36 4.50
N ASN A 80 -6.66 -9.48 4.36
CA ASN A 80 -8.01 -9.55 3.77
C ASN A 80 -9.11 -9.09 4.74
N ASN A 81 -8.92 -7.95 5.40
CA ASN A 81 -9.91 -7.26 6.23
C ASN A 81 -9.57 -5.77 6.32
N MET A 82 -10.60 -4.94 6.49
CA MET A 82 -10.49 -3.47 6.50
C MET A 82 -9.45 -2.93 7.49
N TYR A 83 -9.42 -3.45 8.71
CA TYR A 83 -8.53 -2.97 9.78
C TYR A 83 -7.07 -3.17 9.42
N SER A 84 -6.72 -4.42 9.10
CA SER A 84 -5.36 -4.80 8.75
C SER A 84 -4.92 -4.07 7.50
N PHE A 85 -5.72 -4.10 6.42
CA PHE A 85 -5.37 -3.44 5.17
C PHE A 85 -5.09 -1.95 5.34
N TRP A 86 -6.05 -1.19 5.90
CA TRP A 86 -5.92 0.25 6.03
C TRP A 86 -4.87 0.68 7.06
N TYR A 87 -4.59 -0.14 8.07
CA TYR A 87 -3.46 0.09 8.98
C TYR A 87 -2.12 0.01 8.22
N TYR A 88 -1.95 -1.01 7.38
CA TYR A 88 -0.75 -1.16 6.55
C TYR A 88 -0.62 -0.03 5.52
N VAL A 89 -1.72 0.39 4.88
CA VAL A 89 -1.72 1.55 3.97
C VAL A 89 -1.29 2.81 4.71
N THR A 90 -1.91 3.09 5.86
CA THR A 90 -1.57 4.23 6.71
C THR A 90 -0.08 4.25 7.09
N GLU A 91 0.43 3.13 7.58
CA GLU A 91 1.84 3.02 7.97
C GLU A 91 2.80 3.16 6.78
N ALA A 92 2.38 2.74 5.57
CA ALA A 92 3.17 2.90 4.35
C ALA A 92 3.26 4.38 3.93
N VAL A 93 2.20 5.16 4.10
CA VAL A 93 2.15 6.57 3.69
C VAL A 93 2.38 7.58 4.82
N LYS A 94 2.78 7.13 6.02
CA LYS A 94 2.86 7.99 7.21
C LYS A 94 3.69 9.26 7.09
N ASP A 95 4.69 9.27 6.20
CA ASP A 95 5.54 10.44 5.95
C ASP A 95 4.76 11.59 5.28
N TYR A 96 3.62 11.29 4.66
CA TYR A 96 2.76 12.23 3.97
C TYR A 96 1.59 12.72 4.82
N LEU A 97 1.39 12.17 6.03
CA LEU A 97 0.21 12.44 6.84
C LEU A 97 0.34 13.69 7.74
N GLY A 98 1.55 14.24 7.88
CA GLY A 98 1.80 15.41 8.73
C GLY A 98 1.16 15.29 10.13
N ASP A 99 0.45 16.34 10.54
CA ASP A 99 -0.24 16.42 11.82
C ASP A 99 -1.44 15.46 11.94
N ALA A 100 -2.00 15.00 10.82
CA ALA A 100 -3.13 14.06 10.83
C ALA A 100 -2.73 12.66 11.32
N ARG A 101 -1.42 12.36 11.39
CA ARG A 101 -0.90 11.07 11.83
C ARG A 101 -1.39 10.67 13.21
N GLU A 102 -1.38 11.60 14.17
CA GLU A 102 -1.80 11.29 15.54
C GLU A 102 -3.29 10.97 15.61
N ASN A 103 -4.11 11.72 14.86
CA ASN A 103 -5.55 11.48 14.75
C ASN A 103 -5.84 10.11 14.12
N ILE A 104 -5.20 9.79 13.00
CA ILE A 104 -5.34 8.48 12.35
C ILE A 104 -4.91 7.35 13.29
N GLN A 105 -3.80 7.52 14.02
CA GLN A 105 -3.33 6.52 14.97
C GLN A 105 -4.33 6.30 16.12
N ALA A 106 -5.02 7.36 16.55
CA ALA A 106 -6.06 7.27 17.57
C ALA A 106 -7.29 6.49 17.07
N LEU A 107 -7.69 6.64 15.81
CA LEU A 107 -8.77 5.84 15.19
C LEU A 107 -8.45 4.34 15.24
N PHE A 108 -7.20 3.94 15.02
CA PHE A 108 -6.80 2.53 15.12
C PHE A 108 -6.71 1.98 16.56
N ASN A 109 -6.72 2.86 17.57
CA ASN A 109 -6.68 2.45 18.97
C ASN A 109 -8.09 2.26 19.57
N THR A 110 -9.15 2.57 18.82
CA THR A 110 -10.54 2.29 19.19
C THR A 110 -11.02 0.99 18.54
N ILE A 111 -12.11 0.42 19.07
CA ILE A 111 -12.88 -0.57 18.28
C ILE A 111 -13.43 0.24 17.12
N LEU A 112 -12.85 0.11 15.92
CA LEU A 112 -13.45 0.78 14.77
C LEU A 112 -14.82 0.12 14.50
N GLU A 113 -15.74 0.91 14.01
CA GLU A 113 -16.92 0.43 13.31
C GLU A 113 -16.79 0.80 11.83
N LYS A 114 -17.77 0.42 11.01
CA LYS A 114 -17.76 0.77 9.57
C LYS A 114 -17.61 2.28 9.34
N ASP A 115 -18.33 3.08 10.12
CA ASP A 115 -18.31 4.54 10.04
C ASP A 115 -16.92 5.13 10.34
N ASP A 116 -16.10 4.46 11.14
CA ASP A 116 -14.75 4.94 11.44
C ASP A 116 -13.76 4.66 10.30
N ILE A 117 -14.00 3.61 9.51
CA ILE A 117 -13.24 3.39 8.27
C ILE A 117 -13.56 4.48 7.25
N GLU A 118 -14.82 4.87 7.08
CA GLU A 118 -15.15 5.97 6.17
C GLU A 118 -14.46 7.29 6.59
N ARG A 119 -14.48 7.60 7.89
CA ARG A 119 -13.75 8.77 8.42
C ARG A 119 -12.26 8.68 8.16
N LEU A 120 -11.66 7.51 8.38
CA LEU A 120 -10.25 7.26 8.08
C LEU A 120 -9.94 7.51 6.59
N LEU A 121 -10.76 6.97 5.67
CA LEU A 121 -10.59 7.15 4.24
C LEU A 121 -10.66 8.63 3.85
N VAL A 122 -11.64 9.37 4.37
CA VAL A 122 -11.76 10.82 4.13
C VAL A 122 -10.51 11.56 4.59
N VAL A 123 -9.95 11.23 5.77
CA VAL A 123 -8.71 11.85 6.24
C VAL A 123 -7.54 11.48 5.32
N LEU A 124 -7.37 10.20 4.97
CA LEU A 124 -6.30 9.74 4.09
C LEU A 124 -6.35 10.41 2.72
N ILE A 125 -7.52 10.43 2.07
CA ILE A 125 -7.72 11.06 0.76
C ILE A 125 -7.31 12.54 0.81
N ASN A 126 -7.76 13.27 1.83
CA ASN A 126 -7.46 14.69 1.96
C ASN A 126 -5.97 14.95 2.21
N GLN A 127 -5.28 14.12 3.00
CA GLN A 127 -3.85 14.29 3.26
C GLN A 127 -2.97 13.88 2.08
N LEU A 128 -3.39 12.86 1.34
CA LEU A 128 -2.66 12.36 0.17
C LEU A 128 -2.96 13.16 -1.11
N ASN A 129 -3.95 14.05 -1.07
CA ASN A 129 -4.17 15.04 -2.12
C ASN A 129 -3.15 16.19 -2.01
N THR A 130 -1.90 15.87 -2.33
CA THR A 130 -0.74 16.76 -2.25
C THR A 130 -0.02 16.84 -3.59
N ASP A 131 0.82 17.86 -3.78
CA ASP A 131 1.68 17.99 -4.97
C ASP A 131 2.87 17.01 -4.94
N ALA A 132 3.09 16.30 -3.84
CA ALA A 132 4.14 15.28 -3.73
C ALA A 132 3.78 14.04 -4.56
N GLU A 133 4.76 13.49 -5.26
CA GLU A 133 4.60 12.18 -5.91
C GLU A 133 4.48 11.08 -4.85
N ILE A 134 3.50 10.20 -5.01
CA ILE A 134 3.27 9.02 -4.18
C ILE A 134 2.91 7.85 -5.08
N LEU A 135 3.65 6.75 -4.99
CA LEU A 135 3.33 5.51 -5.69
C LEU A 135 3.13 4.40 -4.66
N ILE A 136 1.90 3.88 -4.54
CA ILE A 136 1.62 2.75 -3.64
C ILE A 136 1.62 1.47 -4.46
N VAL A 137 2.48 0.52 -4.11
CA VAL A 137 2.52 -0.82 -4.70
C VAL A 137 1.91 -1.81 -3.73
N LEU A 138 0.79 -2.41 -4.14
CA LEU A 138 0.13 -3.50 -3.44
C LEU A 138 0.56 -4.84 -4.08
N ASP A 139 1.60 -5.47 -3.54
CA ASP A 139 2.04 -6.79 -4.04
C ASP A 139 1.14 -7.89 -3.48
N ASP A 140 0.94 -8.92 -4.30
CA ASP A 140 0.04 -10.04 -4.00
C ASP A 140 -1.42 -9.63 -3.71
N PHE A 141 -1.93 -8.59 -4.38
CA PHE A 141 -3.31 -8.10 -4.26
C PHE A 141 -4.41 -9.17 -4.45
N HIS A 142 -4.10 -10.29 -5.12
CA HIS A 142 -5.02 -11.42 -5.26
C HIS A 142 -5.43 -12.09 -3.93
N CYS A 143 -4.72 -11.83 -2.82
CA CYS A 143 -5.13 -12.21 -1.47
C CYS A 143 -6.35 -11.41 -0.96
N ILE A 144 -6.65 -10.27 -1.57
CA ILE A 144 -7.79 -9.42 -1.21
C ILE A 144 -9.03 -9.88 -1.97
N SER A 145 -10.03 -10.32 -1.22
CA SER A 145 -11.28 -10.88 -1.75
C SER A 145 -12.52 -10.50 -0.93
N ASP A 146 -12.35 -9.90 0.25
CA ASP A 146 -13.46 -9.37 1.04
C ASP A 146 -14.18 -8.24 0.26
N PRO A 147 -15.47 -8.39 -0.07
CA PRO A 147 -16.17 -7.44 -0.92
C PRO A 147 -16.22 -6.03 -0.33
N TYR A 148 -16.38 -5.93 0.99
CA TYR A 148 -16.47 -4.64 1.67
C TYR A 148 -15.12 -3.91 1.69
N LEU A 149 -14.02 -4.65 1.91
CA LEU A 149 -12.67 -4.10 1.72
C LEU A 149 -12.47 -3.60 0.29
N ILE A 150 -12.91 -4.36 -0.73
CA ILE A 150 -12.83 -3.92 -2.13
C ILE A 150 -13.59 -2.60 -2.34
N GLU A 151 -14.82 -2.46 -1.82
CA GLU A 151 -15.58 -1.20 -1.88
C GLU A 151 -14.82 -0.03 -1.26
N THR A 152 -14.15 -0.24 -0.11
CA THR A 152 -13.34 0.82 0.51
C THR A 152 -12.11 1.20 -0.31
N ILE A 153 -11.51 0.24 -1.02
CA ILE A 153 -10.37 0.48 -1.91
C ILE A 153 -10.84 1.26 -3.14
N GLU A 154 -12.00 0.91 -3.70
CA GLU A 154 -12.61 1.64 -4.81
C GLU A 154 -12.94 3.09 -4.43
N TYR A 155 -13.45 3.33 -3.22
CA TYR A 155 -13.70 4.68 -2.70
C TYR A 155 -12.43 5.54 -2.58
N PHE A 156 -11.28 4.90 -2.32
CA PHE A 156 -10.00 5.59 -2.12
C PHE A 156 -9.31 6.06 -3.42
N ILE A 157 -9.66 5.49 -4.58
CA ILE A 157 -9.02 5.72 -5.89
C ILE A 157 -9.75 6.83 -6.68
#